data_AF-A0A2N7W9F6-F1
#
_entry.id   AF-A0A2N7W9F6-F1
#
_cell.length_a   1.000
_cell.length_b   1.000
_cell.length_c   1.000
_cell.angle_alpha   90.00
_cell.angle_beta   90.00
_cell.angle_gamma   90.00
#
_symmetry.space_group_name_H-M   'P 1'
#
loop_
_entity.id
_entity.type
_entity.pdbx_description
1 polymer ?
#
loop_
_entity_poly.entity_id
_entity_poly.type
_entity_poly.pdbx_seq_one_letter_code
_entity_poly.pdbx_strand_id
1 'polypeptide(L)'
;MTLVSISPTPVQRFVDSNGNALAGGLLFTYQAGTSTKYPTYTDATGATQNTNPIVLNQRGEASIWLVPTQSYKFVLAPSTDSDPPTSPIWTEDNVQTNSGAAVGNMTDERGSGGTIGFAANVDFTPGTTTSLTLSNSYGSASNLWVFFDAEYQGSDQFVLNGTTLSFNAPIPVGVNKVYVKGGTALTVGVPGNGTVGGAQLAYPTSGPTSARPVPGFVGQPYLDTTLGYLINAKQISPAIWVNAAGVTV
;
A
#
# COMPACT_ATOMS: atom_id res chain seq x y z
N MET A 1 -20.88 4.26 11.46
CA MET A 1 -21.12 3.79 10.07
C MET A 1 -20.21 2.61 9.83
N THR A 2 -20.74 1.42 9.57
CA THR A 2 -19.92 0.24 9.29
C THR A 2 -19.45 0.33 7.84
N LEU A 3 -18.14 0.38 7.63
CA LEU A 3 -17.56 0.31 6.28
C LEU A 3 -17.68 -1.13 5.78
N VAL A 4 -18.19 -1.32 4.57
CA VAL A 4 -18.31 -2.61 3.89
C VAL A 4 -17.61 -2.52 2.53
N SER A 5 -16.98 -3.59 2.09
CA SER A 5 -16.32 -3.70 0.79
C SER A 5 -16.66 -5.05 0.15
N ILE A 6 -16.50 -5.14 -1.18
CA ILE A 6 -16.69 -6.40 -1.89
C ILE A 6 -15.60 -7.40 -1.49
N SER A 7 -15.99 -8.66 -1.27
CA SER A 7 -15.02 -9.72 -0.96
C SER A 7 -14.16 -10.03 -2.20
N PRO A 8 -12.85 -10.28 -2.05
CA PRO A 8 -12.05 -10.86 -3.11
C PRO A 8 -12.48 -12.31 -3.38
N THR A 9 -12.00 -12.90 -4.49
CA THR A 9 -12.24 -14.32 -4.75
C THR A 9 -11.49 -15.18 -3.72
N PRO A 10 -12.19 -15.99 -2.90
CA PRO A 10 -11.57 -16.71 -1.78
C PRO A 10 -10.72 -17.92 -2.21
N VAL A 11 -10.91 -18.42 -3.43
CA VAL A 11 -10.16 -19.54 -4.00
C VAL A 11 -9.76 -19.18 -5.42
N GLN A 12 -8.50 -19.42 -5.79
CA GLN A 12 -8.03 -19.14 -7.15
C GLN A 12 -8.63 -20.16 -8.12
N ARG A 13 -9.15 -19.67 -9.24
CA ARG A 13 -9.74 -20.47 -10.31
C ARG A 13 -9.06 -20.14 -11.63
N PHE A 14 -8.65 -21.17 -12.34
CA PHE A 14 -8.00 -21.08 -13.64
C PHE A 14 -8.84 -21.77 -14.69
N VAL A 15 -8.80 -21.21 -15.89
CA VAL A 15 -9.56 -21.67 -17.04
C VAL A 15 -8.64 -21.94 -18.23
N ASP A 16 -9.09 -22.79 -19.15
CA ASP A 16 -8.46 -22.98 -20.44
C ASP A 16 -8.71 -21.78 -21.38
N SER A 17 -8.13 -21.82 -22.58
CA SER A 17 -8.29 -20.78 -23.60
C SER A 17 -9.73 -20.63 -24.12
N ASN A 18 -10.60 -21.59 -23.84
CA ASN A 18 -12.02 -21.55 -24.19
C ASN A 18 -12.90 -21.10 -23.01
N GLY A 19 -12.31 -20.75 -21.86
CA GLY A 19 -13.00 -20.31 -20.65
C GLY A 19 -13.56 -21.45 -19.78
N ASN A 20 -13.28 -22.71 -20.11
CA ASN A 20 -13.69 -23.85 -19.28
C ASN A 20 -12.76 -24.02 -18.09
N ALA A 21 -13.25 -24.62 -17.01
CA ALA A 21 -12.42 -25.00 -15.87
C ALA A 21 -11.23 -25.87 -16.30
N LEU A 22 -10.01 -25.48 -15.93
CA LEU A 22 -8.80 -26.25 -16.27
C LEU A 22 -8.62 -27.42 -15.29
N ALA A 23 -9.51 -28.41 -15.37
CA ALA A 23 -9.50 -29.59 -14.53
C ALA A 23 -8.19 -30.39 -14.68
N GLY A 24 -7.49 -30.62 -13.57
CA GLY A 24 -6.20 -31.33 -13.58
C GLY A 24 -5.03 -30.54 -14.18
N GLY A 25 -5.24 -29.27 -14.54
CA GLY A 25 -4.16 -28.40 -15.00
C GLY A 25 -3.03 -28.26 -13.99
N LEU A 26 -1.87 -27.85 -14.46
CA LEU A 26 -0.66 -27.70 -13.65
C LEU A 26 -0.35 -26.22 -13.48
N LEU A 27 -0.16 -25.78 -12.24
CA LEU A 27 0.35 -24.45 -11.93
C LEU A 27 1.74 -24.57 -11.30
N PHE A 28 2.74 -24.09 -12.02
CA PHE A 28 4.12 -24.05 -11.56
C PHE A 28 4.42 -22.72 -10.89
N THR A 29 5.25 -22.77 -9.86
CA THR A 29 5.60 -21.59 -9.05
C THR A 29 7.11 -21.47 -8.91
N TYR A 30 7.64 -20.30 -9.24
CA TYR A 30 9.07 -20.02 -9.20
C TYR A 30 9.34 -18.68 -8.51
N GLN A 31 10.58 -18.48 -8.07
CA GLN A 31 11.03 -17.16 -7.62
C GLN A 31 11.04 -16.23 -8.84
N ALA A 32 10.52 -15.01 -8.68
CA ALA A 32 10.40 -14.06 -9.79
C ALA A 32 11.73 -13.88 -10.55
N GLY A 33 11.66 -13.79 -11.88
CA GLY A 33 12.82 -13.68 -12.76
C GLY A 33 13.67 -14.94 -12.93
N THR A 34 13.31 -16.07 -12.29
CA THR A 34 14.12 -17.31 -12.31
C THR A 34 13.29 -18.55 -12.69
N SER A 35 13.94 -19.68 -12.93
CA SER A 35 13.30 -21.00 -13.02
C SER A 35 13.44 -21.83 -11.74
N THR A 36 13.83 -21.20 -10.63
CA THR A 36 13.99 -21.87 -9.33
C THR A 36 12.65 -22.00 -8.66
N LYS A 37 12.22 -23.24 -8.35
CA LYS A 37 10.96 -23.51 -7.69
C LYS A 37 10.86 -22.76 -6.37
N TYR A 38 9.69 -22.19 -6.09
CA TYR A 38 9.47 -21.42 -4.87
C TYR A 38 8.16 -21.83 -4.19
N PRO A 39 8.11 -21.94 -2.85
CA PRO A 39 6.97 -22.51 -2.16
C PRO A 39 5.76 -21.59 -2.14
N THR A 40 4.58 -22.21 -2.24
CA THR A 40 3.28 -21.62 -1.87
C THR A 40 2.59 -22.54 -0.87
N TYR A 41 1.53 -22.08 -0.22
CA TYR A 41 0.91 -22.78 0.91
C TYR A 41 -0.60 -22.98 0.73
N THR A 42 -1.14 -23.98 1.43
CA THR A 42 -2.56 -24.36 1.36
C THR A 42 -3.48 -23.38 2.07
N ASP A 43 -2.97 -22.64 3.05
CA ASP A 43 -3.72 -21.68 3.87
C ASP A 43 -2.82 -20.56 4.41
N ALA A 44 -3.44 -19.61 5.13
CA ALA A 44 -2.79 -18.46 5.72
C ALA A 44 -1.78 -18.79 6.83
N THR A 45 -1.77 -20.02 7.36
CA THR A 45 -0.84 -20.42 8.43
C THR A 45 0.59 -20.61 7.91
N GLY A 46 0.74 -20.87 6.60
CA GLY A 46 2.05 -21.16 6.00
C GLY A 46 2.66 -22.49 6.45
N ALA A 47 1.90 -23.38 7.10
CA ALA A 47 2.43 -24.62 7.65
C ALA A 47 2.55 -25.74 6.60
N THR A 48 1.56 -25.86 5.71
CA THR A 48 1.52 -26.92 4.70
C THR A 48 1.82 -26.33 3.33
N GLN A 49 2.96 -26.70 2.76
CA GLN A 49 3.35 -26.29 1.43
C GLN A 49 2.53 -27.03 0.37
N ASN A 50 2.11 -26.33 -0.68
CA ASN A 50 1.59 -26.96 -1.88
C ASN A 50 2.69 -27.74 -2.61
N THR A 51 2.28 -28.78 -3.35
CA THR A 51 3.15 -29.43 -4.34
C THR A 51 3.55 -28.44 -5.43
N ASN A 52 4.66 -28.72 -6.12
CA ASN A 52 5.09 -27.92 -7.26
C ASN A 52 5.50 -28.87 -8.42
N PRO A 53 4.66 -29.03 -9.46
CA PRO A 53 3.45 -28.24 -9.75
C PRO A 53 2.30 -28.45 -8.77
N ILE A 54 1.43 -27.44 -8.66
CA ILE A 54 0.12 -27.53 -8.03
C ILE A 54 -0.84 -28.14 -9.05
N VAL A 55 -1.50 -29.23 -8.70
CA VAL A 55 -2.50 -29.87 -9.57
C VAL A 55 -3.87 -29.29 -9.24
N LEU A 56 -4.53 -28.71 -10.24
CA LEU A 56 -5.84 -28.08 -10.08
C LEU A 56 -6.97 -29.12 -9.93
N ASN A 57 -7.96 -28.80 -9.11
CA ASN A 57 -9.12 -29.69 -8.91
C ASN A 57 -10.03 -29.73 -10.16
N GLN A 58 -11.12 -30.50 -10.12
CA GLN A 58 -12.07 -30.63 -11.24
C GLN A 58 -12.74 -29.32 -11.69
N ARG A 59 -12.70 -28.26 -10.86
CA ARG A 59 -13.21 -26.92 -11.18
C ARG A 59 -12.11 -25.96 -11.64
N GLY A 60 -10.88 -26.45 -11.79
CA GLY A 60 -9.71 -25.63 -12.14
C GLY A 60 -9.22 -24.78 -10.98
N GLU A 61 -9.47 -25.19 -9.73
CA GLU A 61 -9.19 -24.37 -8.55
C GLU A 61 -8.04 -24.92 -7.70
N ALA A 62 -7.38 -24.02 -6.98
CA ALA A 62 -6.41 -24.34 -5.93
C ALA A 62 -6.37 -23.25 -4.85
N SER A 63 -6.06 -23.65 -3.61
CA SER A 63 -5.72 -22.71 -2.53
C SER A 63 -4.25 -22.34 -2.64
N ILE A 64 -3.99 -21.06 -2.87
CA ILE A 64 -2.64 -20.55 -3.13
C ILE A 64 -2.39 -19.37 -2.20
N TRP A 65 -1.57 -19.60 -1.18
CA TRP A 65 -1.11 -18.58 -0.24
C TRP A 65 0.38 -18.33 -0.48
N LEU A 66 0.74 -17.04 -0.56
CA LEU A 66 2.08 -16.59 -0.91
C LEU A 66 2.77 -15.98 0.30
N VAL A 67 4.10 -16.02 0.32
CA VAL A 67 4.89 -15.27 1.30
C VAL A 67 4.77 -13.77 0.98
N PRO A 68 4.26 -12.92 1.89
CA PRO A 68 3.92 -11.52 1.58
C PRO A 68 5.07 -10.62 1.12
N THR A 69 6.31 -10.98 1.43
CA THR A 69 7.51 -10.19 1.07
C THR A 69 8.16 -10.62 -0.24
N GLN A 70 7.61 -11.65 -0.91
CA GLN A 70 8.25 -12.30 -2.05
C GLN A 70 7.48 -12.04 -3.34
N SER A 71 8.23 -11.94 -4.43
CA SER A 71 7.69 -11.93 -5.79
C SER A 71 7.76 -13.32 -6.40
N TYR A 72 6.70 -13.70 -7.10
CA TYR A 72 6.52 -15.02 -7.69
C TYR A 72 6.42 -14.93 -9.21
N LYS A 73 6.88 -15.98 -9.88
CA LYS A 73 6.49 -16.29 -11.24
C LYS A 73 5.54 -17.48 -11.25
N PHE A 74 4.41 -17.33 -11.91
CA PHE A 74 3.42 -18.37 -12.12
C PHE A 74 3.43 -18.79 -13.58
N VAL A 75 3.43 -20.10 -13.81
CA VAL A 75 3.30 -20.67 -15.15
C VAL A 75 2.14 -21.65 -15.13
N LEU A 76 1.04 -21.30 -15.80
CA LEU A 76 -0.10 -22.20 -15.94
C LEU A 76 0.08 -23.05 -17.19
N ALA A 77 -0.06 -24.36 -17.06
CA ALA A 77 0.12 -25.32 -18.14
C ALA A 77 -0.99 -26.39 -18.16
N PRO A 78 -1.20 -27.05 -19.31
CA PRO A 78 -2.09 -28.21 -19.40
C PRO A 78 -1.65 -29.36 -18.49
N SER A 79 -2.56 -30.29 -18.20
CA SER A 79 -2.30 -31.47 -17.36
C SER A 79 -1.21 -32.41 -17.90
N THR A 80 -0.90 -32.31 -19.19
CA THR A 80 0.07 -33.15 -19.90
C THR A 80 1.46 -32.52 -20.02
N ASP A 81 1.67 -31.30 -19.55
CA ASP A 81 2.98 -30.63 -19.66
C ASP A 81 3.98 -31.17 -18.63
N SER A 82 5.25 -30.88 -18.83
CA SER A 82 6.36 -31.32 -18.00
C SER A 82 6.92 -30.18 -17.14
N ASP A 83 7.89 -30.51 -16.29
CA ASP A 83 8.68 -29.54 -15.53
C ASP A 83 10.12 -29.52 -16.06
N PRO A 84 10.63 -28.39 -16.58
CA PRO A 84 9.94 -27.10 -16.75
C PRO A 84 8.87 -27.14 -17.86
N PRO A 85 7.83 -26.29 -17.78
CA PRO A 85 6.78 -26.22 -18.79
C PRO A 85 7.32 -25.92 -20.18
N THR A 86 6.86 -26.68 -21.16
CA THR A 86 7.26 -26.53 -22.57
C THR A 86 6.18 -25.88 -23.42
N SER A 87 4.91 -25.99 -23.03
CA SER A 87 3.75 -25.43 -23.73
C SER A 87 2.79 -24.77 -22.74
N PRO A 88 3.24 -23.70 -22.03
CA PRO A 88 2.42 -23.02 -21.06
C PRO A 88 1.23 -22.33 -21.73
N ILE A 89 0.09 -22.31 -21.04
CA ILE A 89 -1.08 -21.51 -21.43
C ILE A 89 -0.73 -20.02 -21.26
N TRP A 90 -0.12 -19.67 -20.12
CA TRP A 90 0.43 -18.34 -19.87
C TRP A 90 1.55 -18.39 -18.83
N THR A 91 2.32 -17.31 -18.78
CA THR A 91 3.34 -17.06 -17.76
C THR A 91 3.18 -15.64 -17.26
N GLU A 92 3.07 -15.48 -15.95
CA GLU A 92 3.03 -14.18 -15.28
C GLU A 92 4.19 -14.11 -14.29
N ASP A 93 5.06 -13.12 -14.45
CA ASP A 93 6.23 -12.89 -13.60
C ASP A 93 6.03 -11.67 -12.70
N ASN A 94 6.80 -11.62 -11.62
CA ASN A 94 6.80 -10.54 -10.65
C ASN A 94 5.43 -10.28 -10.00
N VAL A 95 4.66 -11.35 -9.77
CA VAL A 95 3.38 -11.30 -9.07
C VAL A 95 3.63 -11.28 -7.56
N GLN A 96 2.99 -10.35 -6.86
CA GLN A 96 3.11 -10.17 -5.41
C GLN A 96 1.73 -10.25 -4.76
N THR A 97 1.69 -10.50 -3.45
CA THR A 97 0.44 -10.32 -2.72
C THR A 97 0.03 -8.86 -2.77
N ASN A 98 -1.27 -8.59 -2.81
CA ASN A 98 -1.77 -7.29 -2.35
C ASN A 98 -1.52 -7.25 -0.85
N SER A 99 -0.31 -6.84 -0.46
CA SER A 99 -0.04 -6.40 0.89
C SER A 99 -1.01 -5.27 1.14
N GLY A 100 -2.00 -5.50 2.00
CA GLY A 100 -2.74 -4.41 2.60
C GLY A 100 -1.71 -3.59 3.35
N ALA A 101 -1.10 -2.60 2.69
CA ALA A 101 -0.32 -1.61 3.38
C ALA A 101 -1.23 -1.12 4.51
N ALA A 102 -0.76 -1.19 5.75
CA ALA A 102 -1.42 -0.49 6.83
C ALA A 102 -1.33 1.00 6.48
N VAL A 103 -2.30 1.48 5.72
CA VAL A 103 -2.22 2.80 5.09
C VAL A 103 -2.37 3.84 6.20
N GLY A 104 -1.30 4.56 6.49
CA GLY A 104 -1.31 5.65 7.48
C GLY A 104 -1.35 5.27 8.96
N ASN A 105 -1.39 3.99 9.34
CA ASN A 105 -1.26 3.60 10.75
C ASN A 105 0.22 3.48 11.13
N MET A 106 0.57 4.09 12.26
CA MET A 106 1.84 3.90 12.94
C MET A 106 1.85 2.54 13.65
N THR A 107 2.77 1.65 13.28
CA THR A 107 2.91 0.33 13.90
C THR A 107 4.28 0.15 14.53
N ASP A 108 4.32 -0.50 15.69
CA ASP A 108 5.56 -0.94 16.32
C ASP A 108 5.97 -2.29 15.74
N GLU A 109 7.24 -2.40 15.34
CA GLU A 109 7.85 -3.67 14.96
C GLU A 109 7.96 -4.59 16.17
N ARG A 110 7.78 -5.88 15.92
CA ARG A 110 7.83 -6.92 16.93
C ARG A 110 8.90 -7.92 16.53
N GLY A 111 9.84 -8.18 17.42
CA GLY A 111 10.85 -9.21 17.20
C GLY A 111 10.25 -10.62 17.18
N SER A 112 11.09 -11.63 17.00
CA SER A 112 10.71 -13.05 16.89
C SER A 112 9.93 -13.56 18.11
N GLY A 113 10.11 -12.93 19.28
CA GLY A 113 9.35 -13.23 20.49
C GLY A 113 7.92 -12.66 20.53
N GLY A 114 7.46 -11.97 19.50
CA GLY A 114 6.10 -11.40 19.42
C GLY A 114 5.86 -10.21 20.36
N THR A 115 6.90 -9.74 21.05
CA THR A 115 6.86 -8.51 21.87
C THR A 115 7.38 -7.32 21.06
N ILE A 116 7.02 -6.11 21.47
CA ILE A 116 7.48 -4.88 20.81
C ILE A 116 9.00 -4.76 20.94
N GLY A 117 9.63 -4.47 19.79
CA GLY A 117 11.07 -4.36 19.61
C GLY A 117 11.77 -5.69 19.33
N PHE A 118 12.93 -5.61 18.69
CA PHE A 118 13.86 -6.71 18.50
C PHE A 118 14.70 -6.87 19.77
N ALA A 119 14.87 -8.08 20.28
CA ALA A 119 15.58 -8.35 21.53
C ALA A 119 17.02 -8.84 21.29
N ALA A 120 17.95 -8.37 22.13
CA ALA A 120 19.33 -8.82 22.11
C ALA A 120 19.45 -10.32 22.39
N ASN A 121 20.37 -10.97 21.70
CA ASN A 121 20.63 -12.42 21.71
C ASN A 121 19.45 -13.29 21.27
N VAL A 122 18.39 -12.69 20.74
CA VAL A 122 17.24 -13.37 20.13
C VAL A 122 17.13 -12.97 18.67
N ASP A 123 16.97 -11.67 18.42
CA ASP A 123 16.78 -11.10 17.09
C ASP A 123 18.06 -10.50 16.52
N PHE A 124 19.00 -10.10 17.39
CA PHE A 124 20.30 -9.57 17.00
C PHE A 124 21.37 -9.90 18.05
N THR A 125 22.64 -9.87 17.66
CA THR A 125 23.79 -10.00 18.55
C THR A 125 24.45 -8.63 18.71
N PRO A 126 24.43 -8.03 19.92
CA PRO A 126 25.12 -6.77 20.18
C PRO A 126 26.61 -6.84 19.82
N GLY A 127 27.13 -5.78 19.22
CA GLY A 127 28.50 -5.67 18.73
C GLY A 127 28.76 -6.32 17.36
N THR A 128 27.79 -7.08 16.82
CA THR A 128 27.99 -7.86 15.58
C THR A 128 26.93 -7.58 14.54
N THR A 129 25.64 -7.57 14.91
CA THR A 129 24.55 -7.43 13.95
C THR A 129 24.46 -6.01 13.42
N THR A 130 24.42 -5.87 12.10
CA THR A 130 24.31 -4.59 11.37
C THR A 130 22.98 -4.43 10.64
N SER A 131 22.09 -5.43 10.66
CA SER A 131 20.81 -5.35 9.96
C SER A 131 19.71 -6.11 10.68
N LEU A 132 18.49 -5.60 10.60
CA LEU A 132 17.27 -6.22 11.08
C LEU A 132 16.27 -6.35 9.92
N THR A 133 15.50 -7.45 9.92
CA THR A 133 14.41 -7.64 8.96
C THR A 133 13.11 -7.18 9.61
N LEU A 134 12.48 -6.17 9.01
CA LEU A 134 11.20 -5.62 9.45
C LEU A 134 10.04 -6.50 8.95
N SER A 135 8.92 -6.47 9.69
CA SER A 135 7.71 -7.21 9.32
C SER A 135 6.93 -6.58 8.16
N ASN A 136 7.11 -5.29 7.91
CA ASN A 136 6.42 -4.54 6.86
C ASN A 136 7.38 -3.72 6.00
N SER A 137 6.95 -3.40 4.78
CA SER A 137 7.61 -2.40 3.94
C SER A 137 7.10 -1.01 4.28
N TYR A 138 8.00 -0.11 4.69
CA TYR A 138 7.67 1.27 5.06
C TYR A 138 7.99 2.28 3.96
N GLY A 139 8.46 1.81 2.80
CA GLY A 139 8.77 2.63 1.63
C GLY A 139 10.07 3.43 1.73
N SER A 140 10.30 4.15 2.83
CA SER A 140 11.52 4.95 3.06
C SER A 140 11.94 4.91 4.54
N ALA A 141 13.25 5.03 4.79
CA ALA A 141 13.81 5.20 6.12
C ALA A 141 13.25 6.44 6.85
N SER A 142 12.84 7.48 6.12
CA SER A 142 12.20 8.67 6.69
C SER A 142 10.86 8.40 7.36
N ASN A 143 10.25 7.25 7.08
CA ASN A 143 8.99 6.84 7.69
C ASN A 143 9.19 5.99 8.96
N LEU A 144 10.44 5.84 9.41
CA LEU A 144 10.81 5.05 10.58
C LEU A 144 11.32 5.93 11.71
N TRP A 145 10.94 5.56 12.93
CA TRP A 145 11.61 5.94 14.15
C TRP A 145 12.31 4.71 14.72
N VAL A 146 13.62 4.83 14.93
CA VAL A 146 14.45 3.75 15.47
C VAL A 146 15.06 4.19 16.79
N PHE A 147 15.00 3.32 17.80
CA PHE A 147 15.61 3.54 19.10
C PHE A 147 16.42 2.32 19.52
N PHE A 148 17.59 2.56 20.10
CA PHE A 148 18.35 1.56 20.84
C PHE A 148 18.04 1.75 22.31
N ASP A 149 17.33 0.80 22.90
CA ASP A 149 16.66 0.93 24.19
C ASP A 149 15.77 2.18 24.22
N ALA A 150 16.18 3.24 24.92
CA ALA A 150 15.45 4.51 24.96
C ALA A 150 16.08 5.61 24.08
N GLU A 151 17.22 5.33 23.43
CA GLU A 151 18.02 6.32 22.70
C GLU A 151 17.67 6.36 21.22
N TYR A 152 17.24 7.53 20.74
CA TYR A 152 16.86 7.75 19.34
C TYR A 152 18.07 7.63 18.41
N GLN A 153 17.87 6.94 17.28
CA GLN A 153 18.84 6.83 16.20
C GLN A 153 18.43 7.75 15.06
N GLY A 154 19.33 8.65 14.65
CA GLY A 154 19.11 9.55 13.52
C GLY A 154 18.90 8.78 12.22
N SER A 155 18.10 9.32 11.31
CA SER A 155 17.81 8.70 10.00
C SER A 155 19.03 8.58 9.07
N ASP A 156 20.14 9.23 9.42
CA ASP A 156 21.45 9.11 8.78
C ASP A 156 22.26 7.89 9.26
N GLN A 157 21.84 7.26 10.37
CA GLN A 157 22.51 6.10 10.95
C GLN A 157 22.03 4.76 10.36
N PHE A 158 20.98 4.79 9.53
CA PHE A 158 20.40 3.59 8.94
C PHE A 158 19.82 3.83 7.54
N VAL A 159 19.72 2.75 6.77
CA VAL A 159 19.12 2.71 5.43
C VAL A 159 18.05 1.61 5.41
N LEU A 160 16.94 1.86 4.74
CA LEU A 160 15.89 0.88 4.50
C LEU A 160 15.90 0.46 3.03
N ASN A 161 15.98 -0.84 2.76
CA ASN A 161 15.76 -1.41 1.42
C ASN A 161 14.74 -2.54 1.51
N GLY A 162 13.54 -2.31 0.96
CA GLY A 162 12.39 -3.20 1.17
C GLY A 162 12.05 -3.31 2.65
N THR A 163 12.24 -4.52 3.22
CA THR A 163 12.07 -4.79 4.65
C THR A 163 13.38 -4.87 5.42
N THR A 164 14.54 -4.72 4.76
CA THR A 164 15.84 -4.79 5.42
C THR A 164 16.26 -3.42 5.93
N LEU A 165 16.32 -3.27 7.25
CA LEU A 165 16.86 -2.10 7.93
C LEU A 165 18.34 -2.35 8.23
N SER A 166 19.22 -1.60 7.58
CA SER A 166 20.68 -1.72 7.74
C SER A 166 21.25 -0.51 8.46
N PHE A 167 22.05 -0.76 9.50
CA PHE A 167 22.76 0.26 10.27
C PHE A 167 24.15 0.51 9.68
N ASN A 168 24.66 1.73 9.84
CA ASN A 168 26.01 2.12 9.39
C ASN A 168 27.13 1.45 10.21
N ALA A 169 26.82 0.98 11.42
CA ALA A 169 27.71 0.29 12.34
C ALA A 169 26.92 -0.82 13.05
N PRO A 170 27.60 -1.82 13.64
CA PRO A 170 26.93 -2.84 14.44
C PRO A 170 26.15 -2.23 15.60
N ILE A 171 24.98 -2.79 15.91
CA ILE A 171 24.19 -2.39 17.08
C ILE A 171 25.10 -2.51 18.32
N PRO A 172 25.34 -1.43 19.10
CA PRO A 172 26.37 -1.42 20.14
C PRO A 172 26.20 -2.49 21.23
N VAL A 173 27.31 -2.92 21.83
CA VAL A 173 27.28 -3.76 23.04
C VAL A 173 26.59 -2.98 24.17
N GLY A 174 25.65 -3.65 24.86
CA GLY A 174 24.87 -3.05 25.95
C GLY A 174 23.43 -2.70 25.56
N VAL A 175 23.11 -2.63 24.26
CA VAL A 175 21.73 -2.47 23.79
C VAL A 175 20.94 -3.75 24.05
N ASN A 176 19.82 -3.65 24.76
CA ASN A 176 18.97 -4.79 25.09
C ASN A 176 17.82 -4.97 24.11
N LYS A 177 17.29 -3.87 23.58
CA LYS A 177 16.22 -3.86 22.59
C LYS A 177 16.46 -2.82 21.50
N VAL A 178 16.08 -3.15 20.27
CA VAL A 178 15.93 -2.18 19.18
C VAL A 178 14.46 -1.99 18.91
N TYR A 179 13.95 -0.80 19.18
CA TYR A 179 12.58 -0.43 18.85
C TYR A 179 12.55 0.20 17.47
N VAL A 180 11.68 -0.31 16.60
CA VAL A 180 11.41 0.30 15.30
C VAL A 180 9.91 0.56 15.24
N LYS A 181 9.53 1.79 14.95
CA LYS A 181 8.15 2.20 14.75
C LYS A 181 8.04 2.88 13.40
N GLY A 182 7.09 2.48 12.57
CA GLY A 182 6.98 3.02 11.22
C GLY A 182 5.54 3.19 10.76
N GLY A 183 5.35 4.04 9.76
CA GLY A 183 4.08 4.15 9.03
C GLY A 183 4.34 4.05 7.53
N THR A 184 3.36 3.58 6.76
CA THR A 184 3.46 3.69 5.29
C THR A 184 3.04 5.11 4.89
N ALA A 185 3.93 5.87 4.24
CA ALA A 185 3.56 7.19 3.75
C ALA A 185 2.53 7.05 2.62
N LEU A 186 1.39 7.70 2.77
CA LEU A 186 0.64 8.17 1.60
C LEU A 186 1.37 9.40 1.08
N THR A 187 1.75 9.39 -0.19
CA THR A 187 1.87 10.66 -0.90
C THR A 187 0.49 11.32 -0.78
N VAL A 188 0.39 12.43 -0.05
CA VAL A 188 -0.76 13.32 -0.22
C VAL A 188 -0.65 13.81 -1.65
N GLY A 189 -1.32 13.11 -2.56
CA GLY A 189 -1.28 13.42 -3.97
C GLY A 189 -1.71 14.86 -4.16
N VAL A 190 -1.06 15.57 -5.08
CA VAL A 190 -1.60 16.83 -5.57
C VAL A 190 -3.00 16.50 -6.09
N PRO A 191 -4.08 17.14 -5.58
CA PRO A 191 -5.42 16.89 -6.10
C PRO A 191 -5.39 17.04 -7.61
N GLY A 192 -5.96 16.07 -8.33
CA GLY A 192 -6.02 16.13 -9.78
C GLY A 192 -6.60 17.48 -10.24
N ASN A 193 -6.17 17.97 -11.39
CA ASN A 193 -6.63 19.27 -11.88
C ASN A 193 -8.17 19.34 -11.89
N GLY A 194 -8.75 20.38 -11.28
CA GLY A 194 -10.20 20.56 -11.16
C GLY A 194 -10.91 19.68 -10.12
N THR A 195 -10.21 18.85 -9.33
CA THR A 195 -10.86 17.98 -8.32
C THR A 195 -11.21 18.69 -7.02
N VAL A 196 -10.59 19.85 -6.74
CA VAL A 196 -10.97 20.73 -5.62
C VAL A 196 -11.80 21.87 -6.17
N GLY A 197 -13.13 21.74 -6.06
CA GLY A 197 -14.11 22.75 -6.47
C GLY A 197 -14.64 23.58 -5.31
N GLY A 198 -15.63 24.43 -5.58
CA GLY A 198 -16.19 25.34 -4.58
C GLY A 198 -16.82 24.65 -3.36
N ALA A 199 -17.32 23.43 -3.49
CA ALA A 199 -17.86 22.69 -2.35
C ALA A 199 -16.80 22.23 -1.35
N GLN A 200 -15.54 22.06 -1.78
CA GLN A 200 -14.43 21.61 -0.92
C GLN A 200 -13.63 22.78 -0.33
N LEU A 201 -13.90 24.01 -0.80
CA LEU A 201 -13.29 25.22 -0.28
C LEU A 201 -14.23 25.84 0.76
N ALA A 202 -13.75 25.98 2.00
CA ALA A 202 -14.47 26.74 3.01
C ALA A 202 -14.38 28.23 2.64
N TYR A 203 -15.42 28.76 2.02
CA TYR A 203 -15.50 30.20 1.76
C TYR A 203 -15.95 30.93 3.03
N PRO A 204 -15.31 32.07 3.37
CA PRO A 204 -15.67 32.84 4.57
C PRO A 204 -17.11 33.38 4.51
N THR A 205 -17.70 33.50 3.31
CA THR A 205 -19.10 33.87 3.10
C THR A 205 -19.69 33.13 1.90
N SER A 206 -20.80 32.41 2.11
CA SER A 206 -21.55 31.70 1.08
C SER A 206 -23.06 31.77 1.34
N GLY A 207 -23.86 31.62 0.28
CA GLY A 207 -25.32 31.63 0.37
C GLY A 207 -25.99 31.91 -0.98
N PRO A 208 -27.33 31.96 -1.04
CA PRO A 208 -28.05 32.20 -2.30
C PRO A 208 -27.83 33.64 -2.82
N THR A 209 -28.20 33.90 -4.08
CA THR A 209 -28.15 35.25 -4.68
C THR A 209 -28.91 36.28 -3.86
N SER A 210 -30.04 35.89 -3.25
CA SER A 210 -30.86 36.76 -2.41
C SER A 210 -30.20 37.17 -1.08
N ALA A 211 -29.16 36.44 -0.65
CA ALA A 211 -28.46 36.68 0.61
C ALA A 211 -27.09 37.33 0.42
N ARG A 212 -26.76 37.79 -0.80
CA ARG A 212 -25.50 38.49 -1.06
C ARG A 212 -25.38 39.71 -0.14
N PRO A 213 -24.31 39.80 0.67
CA PRO A 213 -24.14 40.93 1.58
C PRO A 213 -23.79 42.20 0.79
N VAL A 214 -23.93 43.36 1.45
CA VAL A 214 -23.21 44.56 1.02
C VAL A 214 -21.70 44.29 1.23
N PRO A 215 -20.86 44.33 0.19
CA PRO A 215 -19.45 44.00 0.34
C PRO A 215 -18.72 45.10 1.12
N GLY A 216 -17.80 44.72 2.00
CA GLY A 216 -16.97 45.64 2.79
C GLY A 216 -15.75 46.18 2.03
N PHE A 217 -15.36 45.53 0.93
CA PHE A 217 -14.24 45.96 0.09
C PHE A 217 -14.40 45.44 -1.35
N VAL A 218 -13.77 46.12 -2.31
CA VAL A 218 -13.68 45.65 -3.70
C VAL A 218 -12.80 44.40 -3.76
N GLY A 219 -13.27 43.36 -4.44
CA GLY A 219 -12.64 42.05 -4.53
C GLY A 219 -13.17 41.03 -3.52
N GLN A 220 -14.03 41.43 -2.57
CA GLN A 220 -14.62 40.52 -1.60
C GLN A 220 -15.23 39.30 -2.31
N PRO A 221 -14.80 38.06 -1.99
CA PRO A 221 -15.35 36.84 -2.60
C PRO A 221 -16.62 36.40 -1.90
N TYR A 222 -17.58 35.87 -2.65
CA TYR A 222 -18.79 35.24 -2.14
C TYR A 222 -19.13 34.01 -2.98
N LEU A 223 -19.35 32.85 -2.36
CA LEU A 223 -19.85 31.68 -3.10
C LEU A 223 -21.37 31.80 -3.21
N ASP A 224 -21.85 32.13 -4.41
CA ASP A 224 -23.27 32.18 -4.69
C ASP A 224 -23.80 30.77 -4.97
N THR A 225 -24.58 30.22 -4.04
CA THR A 225 -25.12 28.86 -4.13
C THR A 225 -26.28 28.75 -5.11
N THR A 226 -26.91 29.86 -5.51
CA THR A 226 -27.94 29.89 -6.56
C THR A 226 -27.30 29.81 -7.95
N LEU A 227 -26.19 30.52 -8.14
CA LEU A 227 -25.42 30.47 -9.40
C LEU A 227 -24.49 29.26 -9.48
N GLY A 228 -24.11 28.69 -8.33
CA GLY A 228 -23.22 27.53 -8.24
C GLY A 228 -21.74 27.86 -8.43
N TYR A 229 -21.35 29.13 -8.39
CA TYR A 229 -19.96 29.56 -8.58
C TYR A 229 -19.58 30.80 -7.75
N LEU A 230 -18.27 31.04 -7.66
CA LEU A 230 -17.70 32.17 -6.93
C LEU A 230 -17.88 33.48 -7.70
N ILE A 231 -18.27 34.52 -6.97
CA ILE A 231 -18.38 35.89 -7.48
C ILE A 231 -17.51 36.83 -6.64
N ASN A 232 -17.08 37.95 -7.22
CA ASN A 232 -16.29 38.97 -6.54
C ASN A 232 -16.97 40.33 -6.62
N ALA A 233 -16.87 41.11 -5.54
CA ALA A 233 -17.39 42.47 -5.53
C ALA A 233 -16.55 43.38 -6.44
N LYS A 234 -17.15 43.95 -7.49
CA LYS A 234 -16.52 44.98 -8.34
C LYS A 234 -16.72 46.38 -7.76
N GLN A 235 -17.80 46.60 -7.02
CA GLN A 235 -18.15 47.89 -6.44
C GLN A 235 -18.91 47.70 -5.12
N ILE A 236 -18.72 48.65 -4.19
CA ILE A 236 -19.30 48.61 -2.85
C ILE A 236 -20.68 49.27 -2.77
N SER A 237 -20.86 50.42 -3.44
CA SER A 237 -22.12 51.19 -3.42
C SER A 237 -22.41 51.83 -4.78
N PRO A 238 -23.50 51.43 -5.47
CA PRO A 238 -24.27 50.22 -5.21
C PRO A 238 -23.38 48.98 -5.30
N ALA A 239 -23.76 47.92 -4.57
CA ALA A 239 -23.04 46.66 -4.62
C ALA A 239 -23.15 46.05 -6.03
N ILE A 240 -22.01 45.83 -6.68
CA ILE A 240 -21.94 45.16 -7.99
C ILE A 240 -21.06 43.93 -7.81
N TRP A 241 -21.61 42.78 -8.16
CA TRP A 241 -20.90 41.50 -8.15
C TRP A 241 -20.60 41.07 -9.58
N VAL A 242 -19.43 40.46 -9.78
CA VAL A 242 -19.02 39.91 -11.08
C VAL A 242 -18.58 38.47 -10.96
N ASN A 243 -18.75 37.70 -12.03
CA ASN A 243 -18.15 36.37 -12.15
C ASN A 243 -16.64 36.46 -12.46
N ALA A 244 -15.98 35.30 -12.59
CA ALA A 244 -14.55 35.23 -12.90
C ALA A 244 -14.15 35.89 -14.25
N ALA A 245 -15.10 36.07 -15.18
CA ALA A 245 -14.88 36.77 -16.45
C ALA A 245 -15.10 38.29 -16.36
N GLY A 246 -15.40 38.83 -15.16
CA GLY A 246 -15.66 40.25 -14.95
C GLY A 246 -17.05 40.71 -15.40
N VAL A 247 -17.94 39.79 -15.75
CA VAL A 247 -19.32 40.07 -16.15
C VAL A 247 -20.19 40.21 -14.90
N THR A 248 -21.03 41.24 -14.85
CA THR A 248 -21.96 41.48 -13.74
C THR A 248 -22.99 40.37 -13.62
N VAL A 249 -23.24 39.93 -12.38
CA VAL A 249 -24.15 38.81 -12.02
C VAL A 249 -24.97 39.12 -10.79
#